data_AF-A0AAU6YFB4-F1
#
_entry.id   AF-A0AAU6YFB4-F1
#
_cell.length_a   1.000
_cell.length_b   1.000
_cell.length_c   1.000
_cell.angle_alpha   90.00
_cell.angle_beta   90.00
_cell.angle_gamma   90.00
#
_symmetry.space_group_name_H-M   'P 1'
#
loop_
_entity.id
_entity.type
_entity.pdbx_description
1 polymer ?
#
loop_
_entity_poly.entity_id
_entity_poly.type
_entity_poly.pdbx_seq_one_letter_code
_entity_poly.pdbx_strand_id
1 'polypeptide(L)'
;MTPTAFVNALSELKLDNVFNPYADTCPVHDRADAVASRRRNLRGYLKAAAEIGVDTIWMGRDLGYRGGRRTGLALTDEFHLPEMTQRYPGSNFKQATLGPAIAERTASEIWSVLRAVELPPLLWNVFPFHPHEPGNPFSNRKFTARELQQVDDLNGTLIKWLKVKRVVAIGQDALSYASRFGVEVVGIRHPSYGGIKDFRNGMSALYGIPVETLDPKRQASLF
;
A
#
# COMPACT_ATOMS: atom_id res chain seq x y z
N MET A 1 3.09 -1.14 -20.38
CA MET A 1 2.23 -0.39 -19.44
C MET A 1 3.00 0.85 -18.98
N THR A 2 2.33 1.98 -18.73
CA THR A 2 2.95 3.20 -18.17
C THR A 2 2.27 3.57 -16.86
N PRO A 3 2.91 4.35 -15.97
CA PRO A 3 2.27 4.80 -14.73
C PRO A 3 0.93 5.50 -14.98
N THR A 4 0.86 6.35 -16.00
CA THR A 4 -0.37 7.08 -16.37
C THR A 4 -1.47 6.12 -16.84
N ALA A 5 -1.16 5.20 -17.75
CA ALA A 5 -2.16 4.26 -18.26
C ALA A 5 -2.71 3.35 -17.15
N PHE A 6 -1.84 2.91 -16.24
CA PHE A 6 -2.24 2.07 -15.11
C PHE A 6 -3.18 2.81 -14.14
N VAL A 7 -2.84 4.05 -13.76
CA VAL A 7 -3.68 4.88 -12.88
C VAL A 7 -5.02 5.23 -13.54
N ASN A 8 -5.02 5.46 -14.87
CA ASN A 8 -6.26 5.68 -15.61
C ASN A 8 -7.17 4.45 -15.54
N ALA A 9 -6.65 3.25 -15.81
CA ALA A 9 -7.43 2.02 -15.74
C ALA A 9 -8.02 1.77 -14.34
N LEU A 10 -7.23 2.00 -13.27
CA LEU A 10 -7.75 1.90 -11.90
C LEU A 10 -8.90 2.87 -11.63
N SER A 11 -8.88 4.07 -12.21
CA SER A 11 -9.91 5.07 -11.97
C SER A 11 -11.22 4.86 -12.72
N GLU A 12 -11.24 3.94 -13.69
CA GLU A 12 -12.45 3.61 -14.43
C GLU A 12 -13.36 2.67 -13.63
N LEU A 13 -12.81 1.96 -12.64
CA LEU A 13 -13.55 1.03 -11.80
C LEU A 13 -14.48 1.75 -10.81
N LYS A 14 -15.76 1.39 -10.85
CA LYS A 14 -16.81 1.87 -9.93
C LYS A 14 -17.55 0.66 -9.36
N LEU A 15 -17.60 0.57 -8.03
CA LEU A 15 -18.14 -0.58 -7.31
C LEU A 15 -18.96 -0.09 -6.12
N ASP A 16 -20.02 -0.82 -5.79
CA ASP A 16 -20.91 -0.46 -4.68
C ASP A 16 -20.21 -0.64 -3.33
N ASN A 17 -20.33 0.36 -2.46
CA ASN A 17 -19.71 0.35 -1.12
C ASN A 17 -18.19 0.13 -1.14
N VAL A 18 -17.54 0.67 -2.18
CA VAL A 18 -16.09 0.72 -2.33
C VAL A 18 -15.70 2.13 -2.71
N PHE A 19 -14.80 2.73 -1.94
CA PHE A 19 -14.20 4.01 -2.29
C PHE A 19 -12.97 3.79 -3.17
N ASN A 20 -13.02 4.30 -4.40
CA ASN A 20 -11.91 4.34 -5.33
C ASN A 20 -11.10 5.64 -5.12
N PRO A 21 -9.88 5.57 -4.56
CA PRO A 21 -9.07 6.75 -4.30
C PRO A 21 -8.57 7.45 -5.57
N TYR A 22 -8.87 6.95 -6.77
CA TYR A 22 -8.44 7.54 -8.03
C TYR A 22 -9.59 8.14 -8.84
N ALA A 23 -10.82 8.03 -8.33
CA ALA A 23 -12.04 8.52 -8.95
C ALA A 23 -12.99 9.26 -7.98
N ASP A 24 -13.04 8.83 -6.71
CA ASP A 24 -14.04 9.31 -5.76
C ASP A 24 -13.53 10.42 -4.85
N THR A 25 -14.43 11.32 -4.47
CA THR A 25 -14.21 12.40 -3.51
C THR A 25 -15.01 12.15 -2.23
N CYS A 26 -14.34 12.17 -1.08
CA CYS A 26 -14.92 12.10 0.24
C CYS A 26 -15.43 13.48 0.67
N PRO A 27 -16.74 13.68 0.88
CA PRO A 27 -17.29 14.99 1.20
C PRO A 27 -16.89 15.53 2.58
N VAL A 28 -16.34 14.67 3.45
CA VAL A 28 -16.02 15.00 4.85
C VAL A 28 -14.57 15.42 5.03
N HIS A 29 -13.64 14.76 4.32
CA HIS A 29 -12.21 14.92 4.57
C HIS A 29 -11.44 15.46 3.40
N ASP A 30 -11.94 15.37 2.16
CA ASP A 30 -11.11 15.69 1.01
C ASP A 30 -10.98 17.19 0.76
N ARG A 31 -9.81 17.56 0.21
CA ARG A 31 -9.62 18.83 -0.47
C ARG A 31 -10.28 18.80 -1.86
N ALA A 32 -10.52 19.96 -2.44
CA ALA A 32 -11.10 20.07 -3.78
C ALA A 32 -10.32 19.30 -4.86
N ASP A 33 -8.99 19.20 -4.73
CA ASP A 33 -8.11 18.49 -5.68
C ASP A 33 -7.66 17.10 -5.19
N ALA A 34 -8.42 16.48 -4.28
CA ALA A 34 -8.02 15.22 -3.64
C ALA A 34 -7.80 14.07 -4.64
N VAL A 35 -8.73 13.86 -5.58
CA VAL A 35 -8.60 12.84 -6.62
C VAL A 35 -7.35 13.08 -7.47
N ALA A 36 -7.14 14.30 -7.93
CA ALA A 36 -5.95 14.66 -8.71
C ALA A 36 -4.65 14.44 -7.92
N SER A 37 -4.67 14.72 -6.60
CA SER A 37 -3.55 14.48 -5.70
C SER A 37 -3.24 13.00 -5.54
N ARG A 38 -4.24 12.16 -5.24
CA ARG A 38 -4.06 10.71 -5.10
C ARG A 38 -3.57 10.06 -6.41
N ARG A 39 -4.09 10.49 -7.56
CA ARG A 39 -3.60 10.04 -8.89
C ARG A 39 -2.16 10.45 -9.14
N ARG A 40 -1.79 11.70 -8.82
CA ARG A 40 -0.42 12.20 -8.95
C ARG A 40 0.53 11.44 -8.03
N ASN A 41 0.14 11.18 -6.79
CA ASN A 41 0.91 10.40 -5.82
C ASN A 41 1.18 9.00 -6.38
N LEU A 42 0.14 8.27 -6.80
CA LEU A 42 0.32 6.92 -7.32
C LEU A 42 1.14 6.90 -8.62
N ARG A 43 0.90 7.84 -9.54
CA ARG A 43 1.68 7.92 -10.79
C ARG A 43 3.15 8.19 -10.55
N GLY A 44 3.46 9.14 -9.67
CA GLY A 44 4.84 9.43 -9.26
C GLY A 44 5.47 8.20 -8.61
N TYR A 45 4.74 7.58 -7.69
CA TYR A 45 5.21 6.39 -6.98
C TYR A 45 5.59 5.25 -7.93
N LEU A 46 4.68 4.90 -8.86
CA LEU A 46 4.93 3.82 -9.82
C LEU A 46 6.09 4.16 -10.78
N LYS A 47 6.26 5.44 -11.12
CA LYS A 47 7.41 5.90 -11.90
C LYS A 47 8.71 5.68 -11.12
N ALA A 48 8.79 6.16 -9.88
CA ALA A 48 9.97 6.01 -9.03
C ALA A 48 10.29 4.52 -8.76
N ALA A 49 9.28 3.70 -8.50
CA ALA A 49 9.43 2.26 -8.34
C ALA A 49 10.03 1.58 -9.59
N ALA A 50 9.57 1.97 -10.79
CA ALA A 50 10.12 1.46 -12.03
C ALA A 50 11.58 1.94 -12.28
N GLU A 51 11.90 3.18 -11.94
CA GLU A 51 13.25 3.76 -12.09
C GLU A 51 14.26 3.14 -11.11
N ILE A 52 13.84 2.84 -9.87
CA ILE A 52 14.64 2.09 -8.89
C ILE A 52 14.86 0.63 -9.35
N GLY A 53 13.93 0.10 -10.16
CA GLY A 53 13.98 -1.29 -10.61
C GLY A 53 13.50 -2.26 -9.54
N VAL A 54 12.46 -1.89 -8.77
CA VAL A 54 11.91 -2.78 -7.74
C VAL A 54 11.44 -4.10 -8.37
N ASP A 55 11.84 -5.22 -7.76
CA ASP A 55 11.41 -6.56 -8.20
C ASP A 55 10.69 -7.35 -7.10
N THR A 56 10.43 -6.71 -5.95
CA THR A 56 9.70 -7.29 -4.82
C THR A 56 8.46 -6.45 -4.51
N ILE A 57 7.30 -7.09 -4.31
CA ILE A 57 6.10 -6.44 -3.78
C ILE A 57 5.93 -6.81 -2.30
N TRP A 58 5.60 -5.84 -1.45
CA TRP A 58 4.93 -6.07 -0.17
C TRP A 58 3.42 -5.93 -0.37
N MET A 59 2.71 -7.05 -0.34
CA MET A 59 1.30 -7.11 -0.71
C MET A 59 0.43 -7.20 0.54
N GLY A 60 -0.33 -6.15 0.83
CA GLY A 60 -1.40 -6.15 1.82
C GLY A 60 -2.75 -6.56 1.21
N ARG A 61 -3.83 -6.48 2.00
CA ARG A 61 -5.17 -6.95 1.60
C ARG A 61 -5.96 -5.88 0.83
N ASP A 62 -6.39 -4.84 1.52
CA ASP A 62 -7.20 -3.73 0.99
C ASP A 62 -6.78 -2.40 1.65
N LEU A 63 -7.19 -1.27 1.06
CA LEU A 63 -6.89 0.03 1.66
C LEU A 63 -7.75 0.26 2.91
N GLY A 64 -7.12 0.69 4.00
CA GLY A 64 -7.83 1.13 5.21
C GLY A 64 -8.31 2.58 5.10
N TYR A 65 -9.40 2.91 5.81
CA TYR A 65 -10.00 4.27 5.75
C TYR A 65 -9.11 5.38 6.31
N ARG A 66 -8.16 5.05 7.20
CA ARG A 66 -7.17 5.98 7.79
C ARG A 66 -5.83 6.03 7.06
N GLY A 67 -5.54 5.05 6.21
CA GLY A 67 -4.30 4.98 5.45
C GLY A 67 -4.55 5.21 3.96
N GLY A 68 -4.43 4.12 3.19
CA GLY A 68 -4.44 4.14 1.73
C GLY A 68 -5.66 4.79 1.07
N ARG A 69 -6.82 4.79 1.72
CA ARG A 69 -7.99 5.54 1.23
C ARG A 69 -7.69 7.04 1.09
N ARG A 70 -6.97 7.62 2.05
CA ARG A 70 -6.65 9.05 2.13
C ARG A 70 -5.48 9.41 1.22
N THR A 71 -4.48 8.53 1.12
CA THR A 71 -3.23 8.79 0.39
C THR A 71 -3.26 8.34 -1.08
N GLY A 72 -4.10 7.33 -1.40
CA GLY A 72 -4.06 6.59 -2.65
C GLY A 72 -2.90 5.59 -2.75
N LEU A 73 -2.18 5.33 -1.65
CA LEU A 73 -0.98 4.51 -1.59
C LEU A 73 -1.18 3.33 -0.63
N ALA A 74 -0.85 2.11 -1.07
CA ALA A 74 -0.96 0.94 -0.22
C ALA A 74 0.00 1.02 0.98
N LEU A 75 -0.45 0.50 2.12
CA LEU A 75 0.36 0.38 3.35
C LEU A 75 0.99 1.72 3.82
N THR A 76 0.41 2.86 3.41
CA THR A 76 0.97 4.19 3.65
C THR A 76 -0.12 5.16 4.09
N ASP A 77 0.06 5.74 5.27
CA ASP A 77 -0.81 6.79 5.82
C ASP A 77 -0.26 8.18 5.50
N GLU A 78 -0.96 9.23 5.95
CA GLU A 78 -0.57 10.61 5.65
C GLU A 78 0.69 11.03 6.41
N PHE A 79 0.93 10.45 7.59
CA PHE A 79 2.09 10.72 8.42
C PHE A 79 3.40 10.30 7.71
N HIS A 80 3.38 9.21 6.96
CA HIS A 80 4.56 8.68 6.25
C HIS A 80 4.76 9.25 4.84
N LEU A 81 3.94 10.19 4.34
CA LEU A 81 4.16 10.80 3.01
C LEU A 81 5.52 11.51 2.85
N PRO A 82 6.06 12.23 3.86
CA PRO A 82 7.42 12.79 3.77
C PRO A 82 8.49 11.70 3.62
N GLU A 83 8.37 10.61 4.37
CA GLU A 83 9.30 9.47 4.30
C GLU A 83 9.19 8.73 2.96
N MET A 84 7.99 8.63 2.41
CA MET A 84 7.75 8.12 1.05
C MET A 84 8.52 8.91 0.00
N THR A 85 8.61 10.24 0.14
CA THR A 85 9.40 11.10 -0.77
C THR A 85 10.88 10.76 -0.74
N GLN A 86 11.40 10.40 0.45
CA GLN A 86 12.81 10.05 0.64
C GLN A 86 13.13 8.65 0.09
N ARG A 87 12.24 7.67 0.35
CA ARG A 87 12.45 6.28 -0.09
C ARG A 87 12.19 6.08 -1.58
N TYR A 88 11.29 6.85 -2.17
CA TYR A 88 10.96 6.80 -3.60
C TYR A 88 11.09 8.20 -4.22
N PRO A 89 12.33 8.64 -4.51
CA PRO A 89 12.61 9.99 -4.99
C PRO A 89 11.98 10.24 -6.37
N GLY A 90 11.80 11.51 -6.72
CA GLY A 90 11.19 11.91 -8.00
C GLY A 90 9.67 12.11 -7.95
N SER A 91 9.06 11.96 -6.77
CA SER A 91 7.65 12.23 -6.51
C SER A 91 7.47 13.30 -5.44
N ASN A 92 6.53 14.23 -5.63
CA ASN A 92 6.11 15.17 -4.60
C ASN A 92 4.75 14.71 -4.04
N PHE A 93 4.80 13.90 -2.99
CA PHE A 93 3.61 13.32 -2.38
C PHE A 93 2.79 14.39 -1.66
N LYS A 94 1.52 14.54 -2.05
CA LYS A 94 0.62 15.56 -1.49
C LYS A 94 -0.48 14.91 -0.65
N GLN A 95 -0.72 15.47 0.54
CA GLN A 95 -1.88 15.13 1.35
C GLN A 95 -3.17 15.56 0.63
N ALA A 96 -4.07 14.60 0.39
CA ALA A 96 -5.32 14.83 -0.34
C ALA A 96 -6.46 15.33 0.57
N THR A 97 -6.30 15.22 1.89
CA THR A 97 -7.33 15.54 2.87
C THR A 97 -7.05 16.85 3.63
N LEU A 98 -8.11 17.40 4.23
CA LEU A 98 -8.10 18.54 5.14
C LEU A 98 -7.59 18.13 6.53
N GLY A 99 -7.06 19.10 7.26
CA GLY A 99 -6.58 18.92 8.63
C GLY A 99 -5.18 18.31 8.72
N PRO A 100 -4.74 17.95 9.93
CA PRO A 100 -3.44 17.36 10.17
C PRO A 100 -3.34 15.94 9.58
N ALA A 101 -2.12 15.51 9.29
CA ALA A 101 -1.83 14.16 8.83
C ALA A 101 -2.27 13.12 9.87
N ILE A 102 -2.93 12.06 9.41
CA ILE A 102 -3.36 10.93 10.24
C ILE A 102 -2.38 9.77 10.15
N ALA A 103 -2.05 9.18 11.30
CA ALA A 103 -1.30 7.93 11.39
C ALA A 103 -2.25 6.71 11.47
N GLU A 104 -1.87 5.63 10.81
CA GLU A 104 -2.52 4.31 10.84
C GLU A 104 -1.56 3.28 11.45
N ARG A 105 -2.01 2.55 12.47
CA ARG A 105 -1.18 1.58 13.21
C ARG A 105 -0.48 0.57 12.30
N THR A 106 -1.18 0.03 11.30
CA THR A 106 -0.58 -0.92 10.35
C THR A 106 0.53 -0.24 9.55
N ALA A 107 0.29 0.96 9.00
CA ALA A 107 1.31 1.71 8.29
C ALA A 107 2.53 2.00 9.20
N SER A 108 2.33 2.42 10.45
CA SER A 108 3.45 2.64 11.38
C SER A 108 4.37 1.42 11.53
N GLU A 109 3.80 0.21 11.59
CA GLU A 109 4.59 -1.03 11.68
C GLU A 109 5.24 -1.41 10.35
N ILE A 110 4.56 -1.21 9.21
CA ILE A 110 5.16 -1.42 7.89
C ILE A 110 6.38 -0.51 7.71
N TRP A 111 6.22 0.77 8.03
CA TRP A 111 7.25 1.78 7.84
C TRP A 111 8.41 1.64 8.83
N SER A 112 8.17 1.12 10.04
CA SER A 112 9.27 0.77 10.94
C SER A 112 10.19 -0.29 10.38
N VAL A 113 9.67 -1.24 9.60
CA VAL A 113 10.50 -2.23 8.91
C VAL A 113 11.10 -1.67 7.64
N LEU A 114 10.33 -0.94 6.84
CA LEU A 114 10.77 -0.39 5.56
C LEU A 114 12.03 0.49 5.68
N ARG A 115 12.20 1.20 6.81
CA ARG A 115 13.40 2.00 7.11
C ARG A 115 14.70 1.19 7.12
N ALA A 116 14.63 -0.06 7.55
CA ALA A 116 15.79 -0.91 7.69
C ALA A 116 16.09 -1.73 6.43
N VAL A 117 15.22 -1.67 5.42
CA VAL A 117 15.40 -2.36 4.15
C VAL A 117 16.13 -1.44 3.18
N GLU A 118 17.27 -1.88 2.67
CA GLU A 118 18.12 -1.09 1.76
C GLU A 118 17.40 -0.74 0.45
N LEU A 119 16.99 -1.76 -0.31
CA LEU A 119 16.22 -1.61 -1.55
C LEU A 119 14.72 -1.64 -1.26
N PRO A 120 13.99 -0.53 -1.45
CA PRO A 120 12.58 -0.49 -1.10
C PRO A 120 11.74 -1.36 -2.05
N PRO A 121 10.76 -2.12 -1.54
CA PRO A 121 9.84 -2.92 -2.35
C PRO A 121 8.81 -2.02 -3.05
N LEU A 122 7.91 -2.58 -3.85
CA LEU A 122 6.62 -1.95 -4.14
C LEU A 122 5.63 -2.30 -3.02
N LEU A 123 5.10 -1.30 -2.31
CA LEU A 123 3.94 -1.44 -1.44
C LEU A 123 2.69 -1.48 -2.31
N TRP A 124 1.95 -2.59 -2.25
CA TRP A 124 0.71 -2.77 -3.01
C TRP A 124 -0.32 -3.55 -2.20
N ASN A 125 -1.58 -3.53 -2.62
CA ASN A 125 -2.64 -4.33 -2.01
C ASN A 125 -3.26 -5.24 -3.05
N VAL A 126 -3.72 -6.42 -2.62
CA VAL A 126 -4.54 -7.33 -3.43
C VAL A 126 -5.70 -6.55 -4.06
N PHE A 127 -6.40 -5.78 -3.25
CA PHE A 127 -7.47 -4.90 -3.69
C PHE A 127 -7.06 -3.44 -3.48
N PRO A 128 -6.69 -2.70 -4.53
CA PRO A 128 -6.14 -1.34 -4.43
C PRO A 128 -7.21 -0.26 -4.16
N PHE A 129 -8.32 -0.64 -3.54
CA PHE A 129 -9.45 0.23 -3.18
C PHE A 129 -9.83 0.04 -1.72
N HIS A 130 -10.75 0.88 -1.23
CA HIS A 130 -11.25 0.83 0.14
C HIS A 130 -12.71 0.32 0.20
N PRO A 131 -12.93 -0.99 0.41
CA PRO A 131 -14.26 -1.54 0.68
C PRO A 131 -14.71 -1.17 2.10
N HIS A 132 -15.96 -0.76 2.22
CA HIS A 132 -16.57 -0.36 3.49
C HIS A 132 -17.96 -0.99 3.67
N GLU A 133 -18.48 -0.94 4.90
CA GLU A 133 -19.84 -1.40 5.18
C GLU A 133 -20.88 -0.44 4.56
N PRO A 134 -22.04 -0.96 4.10
CA PRO A 134 -23.13 -0.13 3.61
C PRO A 134 -23.56 0.93 4.65
N GLY A 135 -23.70 2.18 4.20
CA GLY A 135 -24.05 3.30 5.07
C GLY A 135 -22.94 3.78 6.03
N ASN A 136 -21.78 3.12 6.06
CA ASN A 136 -20.65 3.51 6.92
C ASN A 136 -19.33 3.61 6.13
N PRO A 137 -19.09 4.74 5.41
CA PRO A 137 -17.91 4.93 4.55
C PRO A 137 -16.58 5.11 5.32
N PHE A 138 -16.60 5.04 6.66
CA PHE A 138 -15.41 5.12 7.53
C PHE A 138 -15.20 3.83 8.33
N SER A 139 -15.69 2.71 7.81
CA SER A 139 -15.46 1.36 8.31
C SER A 139 -14.56 0.57 7.36
N ASN A 140 -13.89 -0.46 7.87
CA ASN A 140 -13.15 -1.38 7.02
C ASN A 140 -13.96 -2.66 6.85
N ARG A 141 -14.29 -3.00 5.61
CA ARG A 141 -14.83 -4.30 5.21
C ARG A 141 -13.76 -5.06 4.43
N LYS A 142 -13.84 -6.39 4.37
CA LYS A 142 -13.01 -7.17 3.43
C LYS A 142 -13.63 -7.12 2.03
N PHE A 143 -12.80 -7.03 0.99
CA PHE A 143 -13.30 -7.19 -0.39
C PHE A 143 -13.98 -8.57 -0.59
N THR A 144 -14.94 -8.62 -1.50
CA THR A 144 -15.61 -9.84 -1.94
C THR A 144 -14.87 -10.49 -3.12
N ALA A 145 -15.19 -11.75 -3.42
CA ALA A 145 -14.63 -12.42 -4.59
C ALA A 145 -14.99 -11.72 -5.91
N ARG A 146 -16.20 -11.15 -6.01
CA ARG A 146 -16.66 -10.42 -7.20
C ARG A 146 -15.89 -9.10 -7.38
N GLU A 147 -15.66 -8.38 -6.29
CA GLU A 147 -14.82 -7.17 -6.29
C GLU A 147 -13.38 -7.50 -6.69
N LEU A 148 -12.82 -8.58 -6.13
CA LEU A 148 -11.46 -9.03 -6.43
C LEU A 148 -11.27 -9.34 -7.93
N GLN A 149 -12.25 -9.96 -8.57
CA GLN A 149 -12.18 -10.30 -10.00
C GLN A 149 -11.97 -9.05 -10.89
N GLN A 150 -12.44 -7.87 -10.45
CA GLN A 150 -12.33 -6.62 -11.22
C GLN A 150 -10.90 -6.08 -11.29
N VAL A 151 -10.00 -6.54 -10.42
CA VAL A 151 -8.63 -6.03 -10.33
C VAL A 151 -7.56 -7.07 -10.67
N ASP A 152 -7.95 -8.29 -10.99
CA ASP A 152 -7.02 -9.41 -11.24
C ASP A 152 -6.11 -9.14 -12.44
N ASP A 153 -6.70 -8.74 -13.58
CA ASP A 153 -5.95 -8.39 -14.80
C ASP A 153 -5.02 -7.18 -14.60
N LEU A 154 -5.45 -6.18 -13.83
CA LEU A 154 -4.63 -5.02 -13.50
C LEU A 154 -3.44 -5.42 -12.63
N ASN A 155 -3.66 -6.22 -11.60
CA ASN A 155 -2.57 -6.72 -10.74
C ASN A 155 -1.58 -7.59 -11.53
N GLY A 156 -2.07 -8.49 -12.39
CA GLY A 156 -1.23 -9.27 -13.29
C GLY A 156 -0.41 -8.39 -14.24
N THR A 157 -1.02 -7.31 -14.75
CA THR A 157 -0.33 -6.33 -15.60
C THR A 157 0.75 -5.56 -14.84
N LEU A 158 0.48 -5.15 -13.59
CA LEU A 158 1.45 -4.47 -12.73
C LEU A 158 2.68 -5.33 -12.46
N ILE A 159 2.46 -6.59 -12.05
CA ILE A 159 3.53 -7.56 -11.74
C ILE A 159 4.40 -7.81 -12.98
N LYS A 160 3.77 -8.05 -14.13
CA LYS A 160 4.48 -8.26 -15.41
C LYS A 160 5.26 -7.01 -15.83
N TRP A 161 4.64 -5.84 -15.73
CA TRP A 161 5.26 -4.57 -16.14
C TRP A 161 6.50 -4.24 -15.31
N LEU A 162 6.42 -4.38 -13.99
CA LEU A 162 7.54 -4.11 -13.08
C LEU A 162 8.52 -5.29 -12.97
N LYS A 163 8.31 -6.39 -13.71
CA LYS A 163 9.15 -7.60 -13.68
C LYS A 163 9.37 -8.14 -12.27
N VAL A 164 8.29 -8.13 -11.48
CA VAL A 164 8.31 -8.60 -10.09
C VAL A 164 8.69 -10.07 -10.06
N LYS A 165 9.66 -10.41 -9.20
CA LYS A 165 10.17 -11.76 -8.97
C LYS A 165 9.66 -12.35 -7.66
N ARG A 166 9.35 -11.50 -6.68
CA ARG A 166 8.92 -11.90 -5.34
C ARG A 166 7.72 -11.09 -4.85
N VAL A 167 6.79 -11.76 -4.18
CA VAL A 167 5.73 -11.13 -3.38
C VAL A 167 5.90 -11.55 -1.91
N VAL A 168 6.14 -10.57 -1.05
CA VAL A 168 6.02 -10.70 0.40
C VAL A 168 4.56 -10.43 0.75
N ALA A 169 3.81 -11.50 0.95
CA ALA A 169 2.40 -11.46 1.25
C ALA A 169 2.15 -11.23 2.74
N ILE A 170 1.61 -10.05 3.09
CA ILE A 170 1.38 -9.64 4.47
C ILE A 170 -0.05 -10.01 4.85
N GLY A 171 -0.21 -11.23 5.38
CA GLY A 171 -1.48 -11.84 5.75
C GLY A 171 -1.98 -12.90 4.76
N GLN A 172 -2.92 -13.73 5.22
CA GLN A 172 -3.37 -14.94 4.52
C GLN A 172 -4.06 -14.65 3.18
N ASP A 173 -4.81 -13.55 3.09
CA ASP A 173 -5.51 -13.15 1.87
C ASP A 173 -4.53 -12.79 0.75
N ALA A 174 -3.48 -12.01 1.08
CA ALA A 174 -2.40 -11.68 0.16
C ALA A 174 -1.63 -12.93 -0.25
N LEU A 175 -1.38 -13.86 0.68
CA LEU A 175 -0.65 -15.09 0.40
C LEU A 175 -1.41 -15.96 -0.59
N SER A 176 -2.69 -16.19 -0.31
CA SER A 176 -3.56 -17.01 -1.16
C SER A 176 -3.74 -16.39 -2.56
N TYR A 177 -3.83 -15.06 -2.64
CA TYR A 177 -3.95 -14.36 -3.90
C TYR A 177 -2.65 -14.42 -4.71
N ALA A 178 -1.51 -14.09 -4.11
CA ALA A 178 -0.23 -13.92 -4.80
C ALA A 178 0.28 -15.20 -5.47
N SER A 179 -0.06 -16.38 -4.94
CA SER A 179 0.35 -17.69 -5.49
C SER A 179 -0.07 -17.92 -6.95
N ARG A 180 -1.00 -17.12 -7.49
CA ARG A 180 -1.45 -17.23 -8.89
C ARG A 180 -0.49 -16.64 -9.91
N PHE A 181 0.46 -15.80 -9.50
CA PHE A 181 1.28 -15.02 -10.44
C PHE A 181 2.56 -15.71 -10.91
N GLY A 182 2.84 -16.93 -10.46
CA GLY A 182 4.03 -17.68 -10.86
C GLY A 182 5.35 -17.04 -10.44
N VAL A 183 5.33 -16.25 -9.37
CA VAL A 183 6.48 -15.60 -8.74
C VAL A 183 6.77 -16.24 -7.39
N GLU A 184 7.94 -15.99 -6.81
CA GLU A 184 8.22 -16.42 -5.43
C GLU A 184 7.24 -15.73 -4.47
N VAL A 185 6.60 -16.47 -3.58
CA VAL A 185 5.68 -15.91 -2.58
C VAL A 185 6.13 -16.29 -1.19
N VAL A 186 6.36 -15.27 -0.34
CA VAL A 186 6.72 -15.42 1.07
C VAL A 186 5.59 -14.90 1.92
N GLY A 187 4.99 -15.75 2.75
CA GLY A 187 3.93 -15.37 3.68
C GLY A 187 4.49 -14.78 4.96
N ILE A 188 4.02 -13.58 5.34
CA ILE A 188 4.36 -12.91 6.60
C ILE A 188 3.06 -12.61 7.36
N ARG A 189 3.07 -12.82 8.68
CA ARG A 189 1.92 -12.51 9.54
C ARG A 189 1.63 -11.01 9.50
N HIS A 190 0.37 -10.64 9.25
CA HIS A 190 -0.07 -9.25 9.30
C HIS A 190 0.08 -8.65 10.72
N PRO A 191 0.55 -7.39 10.88
CA PRO A 191 0.85 -6.81 12.21
C PRO A 191 -0.40 -6.55 13.08
N SER A 192 -1.60 -6.44 12.50
CA SER A 192 -2.84 -6.27 13.27
C SER A 192 -3.21 -7.50 14.12
N TYR A 193 -4.12 -7.29 15.08
CA TYR A 193 -4.66 -8.34 15.96
C TYR A 193 -3.56 -9.12 16.70
N GLY A 194 -2.60 -8.39 17.29
CA GLY A 194 -1.49 -8.96 18.05
C GLY A 194 -0.33 -9.49 17.21
N GLY A 195 -0.39 -9.40 15.87
CA GLY A 195 0.60 -9.96 14.96
C GLY A 195 1.93 -9.19 14.83
N ILE A 196 2.15 -8.11 15.59
CA ILE A 196 3.34 -7.25 15.45
C ILE A 196 4.64 -8.03 15.65
N LYS A 197 4.70 -8.90 16.68
CA LYS A 197 5.91 -9.69 16.97
C LYS A 197 6.25 -10.63 15.82
N ASP A 198 5.26 -11.35 15.31
CA ASP A 198 5.43 -12.31 14.21
C ASP A 198 5.75 -11.61 12.89
N PHE A 199 5.14 -10.45 12.64
CA PHE A 199 5.45 -9.59 11.50
C PHE A 199 6.93 -9.20 11.54
N ARG A 200 7.41 -8.59 12.63
CA ARG A 200 8.80 -8.13 12.76
C ARG A 200 9.79 -9.29 12.67
N ASN A 201 9.50 -10.43 13.32
CA ASN A 201 10.36 -11.62 13.23
C ASN A 201 10.44 -12.17 11.81
N GLY A 202 9.31 -12.26 11.10
CA GLY A 202 9.28 -12.74 9.72
C GLY A 202 10.06 -11.81 8.78
N MET A 203 9.89 -10.50 8.93
CA MET A 203 10.63 -9.52 8.13
C MET A 203 12.13 -9.51 8.46
N SER A 204 12.47 -9.61 9.74
CA SER A 204 13.85 -9.75 10.22
C SER A 204 14.55 -10.96 9.59
N ALA A 205 13.90 -12.12 9.63
CA ALA A 205 14.43 -13.34 9.02
C ALA A 205 14.55 -13.24 7.49
N LEU A 206 13.55 -12.66 6.82
CA LEU A 206 13.53 -12.53 5.37
C LEU A 206 14.62 -11.59 4.84
N TYR A 207 14.88 -10.48 5.53
CA TYR A 207 15.82 -9.45 5.10
C TYR A 207 17.19 -9.52 5.79
N GLY A 208 17.37 -10.42 6.75
CA GLY A 208 18.62 -10.53 7.53
C GLY A 208 18.87 -9.32 8.44
N ILE A 209 17.80 -8.67 8.92
CA ILE A 209 17.87 -7.45 9.72
C ILE A 209 17.70 -7.81 11.20
N PRO A 210 18.53 -7.33 12.15
CA PRO A 210 18.33 -7.62 13.57
C PRO A 210 16.99 -7.06 14.07
N VAL A 211 16.18 -7.88 14.73
CA VAL A 211 14.80 -7.52 15.12
C VAL A 211 14.75 -6.29 16.03
N GLU A 212 15.80 -6.05 16.81
CA GLU A 212 15.93 -4.92 17.72
C GLU A 212 16.02 -3.57 16.97
N THR A 213 16.49 -3.58 15.72
CA THR A 213 16.53 -2.39 14.86
C THR A 213 15.16 -2.00 14.34
N LEU A 214 14.18 -2.91 14.42
CA LEU A 214 12.81 -2.70 13.97
C LEU A 214 11.91 -2.09 15.06
N ASP A 215 12.43 -1.87 16.27
CA ASP A 215 11.73 -1.18 17.36
C ASP A 215 11.68 0.33 17.11
N PRO A 216 10.48 0.94 16.98
CA PRO A 216 10.32 2.38 16.77
C PRO A 216 11.05 3.23 17.81
N LYS A 217 11.13 2.78 19.07
CA LYS A 217 11.81 3.54 20.14
C LYS A 217 13.31 3.63 19.92
N ARG A 218 13.93 2.58 19.38
CA ARG A 218 15.37 2.57 19.05
C ARG A 218 15.66 3.32 17.75
N GLN A 219 14.75 3.30 16.79
CA GLN A 219 14.90 4.08 15.57
C GLN A 219 14.85 5.58 15.84
N ALA A 220 13.98 6.04 16.74
CA ALA A 220 13.93 7.45 17.13
C ALA A 220 15.18 7.95 17.87
N SER A 221 16.01 7.05 18.44
CA SER A 221 17.29 7.41 19.08
C SER A 221 18.49 7.40 18.13
N LEU A 222 18.30 7.00 16.87
CA LEU A 222 19.36 6.93 15.84
C LEU A 222 19.33 8.12 14.88
N PHE A 223 18.40 9.06 15.07
CA PHE A 223 18.24 10.30 14.29
C PHE A 223 18.27 11.52 15.21
#